data_AF-A0AAF0RW43-F1
#
_entry.id   AF-A0AAF0RW43-F1
#
_cell.length_a   1.000
_cell.length_b   1.000
_cell.length_c   1.000
_cell.angle_alpha   90.00
_cell.angle_beta   90.00
_cell.angle_gamma   90.00
#
_symmetry.space_group_name_H-M   'P 1'
#
loop_
_entity.id
_entity.type
_entity.pdbx_description
1 polymer ?
#
loop_
_entity_poly.entity_id
_entity_poly.type
_entity_poly.pdbx_seq_one_letter_code
_entity_poly.pdbx_strand_id
1 'polypeptide(L)'
;MTTLTSGPSMRRRPGGSPRARHAARPAAPPVRNGALAVLRAVGVGLTTGLVLLVAGLAVVLVALPKATGSVPLSVLTQSMEPTLPPGTLVVVRPVAPEDVRIGDVVTYQLESGRPEVVTHRVVAIRSSSDGTRQFVFRGDANDAVDAEPVIPAQIRGALWYSLPWLGTVNQVVNGSRPWLLPVLAGLLLAYGVVMIVTGTVSTVRRRRRRARRRERGVDHTRRRPQQQVGTASHVG
;
A
#
# COMPACT_ATOMS: atom_id res chain seq x y z
N MET A 1 -30.37 -15.42 -114.15
CA MET A 1 -30.77 -14.01 -113.99
C MET A 1 -31.24 -13.85 -112.56
N THR A 2 -30.36 -13.65 -111.58
CA THR A 2 -29.89 -12.34 -111.02
C THR A 2 -31.09 -11.46 -110.66
N THR A 3 -31.39 -11.09 -109.40
CA THR A 3 -30.54 -10.32 -108.46
C THR A 3 -31.18 -10.15 -107.06
N LEU A 4 -30.33 -10.05 -106.02
CA LEU A 4 -30.38 -9.17 -104.81
C LEU A 4 -31.48 -9.48 -103.75
N THR A 5 -31.32 -9.33 -102.42
CA THR A 5 -30.44 -8.48 -101.60
C THR A 5 -30.56 -8.85 -100.09
N SER A 6 -29.68 -8.27 -99.25
CA SER A 6 -29.69 -8.15 -97.77
C SER A 6 -29.06 -9.33 -97.01
N GLY A 7 -28.12 -9.18 -96.06
CA GLY A 7 -27.63 -8.04 -95.28
C GLY A 7 -27.32 -8.57 -93.85
N PRO A 8 -26.18 -8.27 -93.21
CA PRO A 8 -25.66 -9.05 -92.08
C PRO A 8 -26.23 -8.61 -90.73
N SER A 9 -26.59 -9.57 -89.86
CA SER A 9 -27.05 -9.32 -88.49
C SER A 9 -25.90 -9.36 -87.48
N MET A 10 -25.08 -8.31 -87.45
CA MET A 10 -24.10 -8.09 -86.39
C MET A 10 -24.79 -7.38 -85.20
N ARG A 11 -25.21 -8.16 -84.18
CA ARG A 11 -25.78 -7.59 -82.94
C ARG A 11 -24.68 -7.40 -81.88
N ARG A 12 -24.49 -6.15 -81.50
CA ARG A 12 -23.60 -5.66 -80.44
C ARG A 12 -23.88 -6.34 -79.09
N ARG A 13 -22.81 -6.70 -78.39
CA ARG A 13 -22.78 -6.94 -76.94
C ARG A 13 -23.12 -5.63 -76.18
N PRO A 14 -23.82 -5.72 -75.04
CA PRO A 14 -23.57 -4.83 -73.92
C PRO A 14 -22.86 -5.57 -72.80
N GLY A 15 -21.90 -4.88 -72.19
CA GLY A 15 -21.04 -5.40 -71.14
C GLY A 15 -21.81 -5.83 -69.90
N GLY A 16 -21.53 -7.06 -69.44
CA GLY A 16 -21.81 -7.48 -68.08
C GLY A 16 -20.79 -6.84 -67.15
N SER A 17 -21.28 -5.99 -66.25
CA SER A 17 -20.55 -5.25 -65.22
C SER A 17 -19.57 -6.13 -64.40
N PRO A 18 -18.40 -5.61 -63.99
CA PRO A 18 -17.51 -6.31 -63.09
C PRO A 18 -18.21 -6.52 -61.74
N ARG A 19 -18.17 -7.75 -61.23
CA ARG A 19 -18.55 -8.11 -59.85
C ARG A 19 -18.00 -7.07 -58.88
N ALA A 20 -18.88 -6.21 -58.36
CA ALA A 20 -18.57 -5.32 -57.25
C ALA A 20 -18.21 -6.22 -56.06
N ARG A 21 -16.90 -6.24 -55.77
CA ARG A 21 -16.33 -6.85 -54.58
C ARG A 21 -17.10 -6.31 -53.39
N HIS A 22 -17.64 -7.20 -52.55
CA HIS A 22 -18.17 -6.86 -51.25
C HIS A 22 -17.18 -5.91 -50.55
N ALA A 23 -17.55 -4.64 -50.43
CA ALA A 23 -16.83 -3.69 -49.61
C ALA A 23 -16.80 -4.28 -48.20
N ALA A 24 -15.60 -4.65 -47.74
CA ALA A 24 -15.39 -5.07 -46.37
C ALA A 24 -15.95 -3.96 -45.46
N ARG A 25 -17.01 -4.27 -44.72
CA ARG A 25 -17.53 -3.38 -43.66
C ARG A 25 -16.34 -2.99 -42.78
N PRO A 26 -16.10 -1.69 -42.51
CA PRO A 26 -15.09 -1.32 -41.54
C PRO A 26 -15.47 -1.95 -40.19
N ALA A 27 -14.63 -2.86 -39.70
CA ALA A 27 -14.80 -3.45 -38.38
C ALA A 27 -14.84 -2.31 -37.35
N ALA A 28 -15.95 -2.20 -36.62
CA ALA A 28 -16.07 -1.22 -35.55
C ALA A 28 -14.89 -1.38 -34.56
N PRO A 29 -14.24 -0.28 -34.12
CA PRO A 29 -13.14 -0.39 -33.18
C PRO A 29 -13.64 -1.03 -31.88
N PRO A 30 -12.88 -1.94 -31.25
CA PRO A 30 -13.29 -2.55 -29.99
C PRO A 30 -13.26 -1.51 -28.87
N VAL A 31 -14.40 -0.83 -28.65
CA VAL A 31 -14.66 0.00 -27.48
C VAL A 31 -15.02 -0.91 -26.31
N ARG A 32 -14.02 -1.50 -25.63
CA ARG A 32 -14.25 -2.25 -24.38
C ARG A 32 -13.05 -2.40 -23.43
N ASN A 33 -12.04 -1.52 -23.51
CA ASN A 33 -10.80 -1.67 -22.72
C ASN A 33 -10.58 -0.60 -21.62
N GLY A 34 -11.34 0.51 -21.62
CA GLY A 34 -11.18 1.60 -20.66
C GLY A 34 -11.64 1.22 -19.25
N ALA A 35 -12.86 0.70 -19.12
CA ALA A 35 -13.43 0.30 -17.83
C ALA A 35 -12.60 -0.80 -17.13
N LEU A 36 -12.15 -1.81 -17.86
CA LEU A 36 -11.27 -2.86 -17.33
C LEU A 36 -9.90 -2.32 -16.89
N ALA A 37 -9.35 -1.32 -17.58
CA ALA A 37 -8.11 -0.69 -17.19
C ALA A 37 -8.28 0.15 -15.91
N VAL A 38 -9.39 0.86 -15.78
CA VAL A 38 -9.74 1.62 -14.57
C VAL A 38 -9.97 0.67 -13.39
N LEU A 39 -10.74 -0.40 -13.55
CA LEU A 39 -10.96 -1.40 -12.49
C LEU A 39 -9.65 -2.05 -12.02
N ARG A 40 -8.73 -2.35 -12.94
CA ARG A 40 -7.40 -2.88 -12.59
C ARG A 40 -6.55 -1.85 -11.85
N ALA A 41 -6.58 -0.57 -12.27
CA ALA A 41 -5.85 0.49 -11.60
C ALA A 41 -6.39 0.75 -10.18
N VAL A 42 -7.72 0.73 -10.01
CA VAL A 42 -8.39 0.81 -8.71
C VAL A 42 -7.99 -0.39 -7.84
N GLY A 43 -8.06 -1.61 -8.38
CA GLY A 43 -7.65 -2.81 -7.65
C GLY A 43 -6.19 -2.76 -7.18
N VAL A 44 -5.27 -2.34 -8.06
CA VAL A 44 -3.86 -2.12 -7.72
C VAL A 44 -3.67 -1.02 -6.67
N GLY A 45 -4.41 0.08 -6.79
CA GLY A 45 -4.36 1.17 -5.81
C GLY A 45 -4.82 0.72 -4.43
N LEU A 46 -5.93 -0.03 -4.36
CA LEU A 46 -6.46 -0.57 -3.11
C LEU A 46 -5.50 -1.58 -2.47
N THR A 47 -4.94 -2.51 -3.24
CA THR A 47 -3.99 -3.49 -2.70
C THR A 47 -2.70 -2.82 -2.23
N THR A 48 -2.18 -1.85 -2.99
CA THR A 48 -0.98 -1.09 -2.60
C THR A 48 -1.25 -0.24 -1.37
N GLY A 49 -2.41 0.42 -1.29
CA GLY A 49 -2.82 1.17 -0.11
C GLY A 49 -2.92 0.29 1.14
N LEU A 50 -3.53 -0.89 1.01
CA LEU A 50 -3.60 -1.87 2.10
C LEU A 50 -2.20 -2.34 2.54
N VAL A 51 -1.31 -2.61 1.59
CA VAL A 51 0.08 -3.01 1.86
C VAL A 51 0.82 -1.92 2.64
N LEU A 52 0.71 -0.67 2.23
CA LEU A 52 1.33 0.47 2.90
C LEU A 52 0.76 0.69 4.30
N LEU A 53 -0.56 0.53 4.47
CA LEU A 53 -1.22 0.62 5.77
C LEU A 53 -0.68 -0.44 6.75
N VAL A 54 -0.62 -1.70 6.32
CA VAL A 54 -0.12 -2.79 7.16
C VAL A 54 1.37 -2.61 7.48
N ALA A 55 2.17 -2.18 6.50
CA ALA A 55 3.59 -1.87 6.71
C ALA A 55 3.77 -0.71 7.72
N GLY A 56 2.99 0.36 7.58
CA GLY A 56 2.99 1.48 8.53
C GLY A 56 2.60 1.05 9.94
N LEU A 57 1.58 0.21 10.07
CA LEU A 57 1.18 -0.35 11.36
C LEU A 57 2.28 -1.22 11.98
N ALA A 58 2.98 -2.03 11.20
CA ALA A 58 4.11 -2.82 11.69
C ALA A 58 5.28 -1.94 12.18
N VAL A 59 5.54 -0.82 11.49
CA VAL A 59 6.54 0.16 11.94
C VAL A 59 6.14 0.74 13.29
N VAL A 60 4.90 1.22 13.43
CA VAL A 60 4.41 1.84 14.67
C VAL A 60 4.37 0.83 15.81
N LEU A 61 3.82 -0.36 15.60
CA LEU A 61 3.60 -1.35 16.67
C LEU A 61 4.85 -2.14 17.09
N VAL A 62 5.86 -2.24 16.22
CA VAL A 62 7.01 -3.14 16.47
C VAL A 62 8.35 -2.44 16.26
N ALA A 63 8.59 -1.90 15.07
CA ALA A 63 9.90 -1.36 14.74
C ALA A 63 10.26 -0.15 15.61
N LEU A 64 9.28 0.75 15.79
CA LEU A 64 9.46 1.98 16.56
C LEU A 64 9.73 1.69 18.05
N PRO A 65 8.89 0.91 18.78
CA PRO A 65 9.19 0.57 20.17
C PRO A 65 10.56 -0.09 20.36
N LYS A 66 10.93 -1.03 19.48
CA LYS A 66 12.24 -1.68 19.53
C LYS A 66 13.39 -0.71 19.32
N ALA A 67 13.26 0.20 18.35
CA ALA A 67 14.30 1.19 18.04
C ALA A 67 14.46 2.23 19.16
N THR A 68 13.40 2.55 19.91
CA THR A 68 13.40 3.53 21.01
C THR A 68 13.57 2.89 22.39
N GLY A 69 13.77 1.57 22.48
CA GLY A 69 13.82 0.84 23.75
C GLY A 69 12.49 0.89 24.54
N SER A 70 11.38 1.22 23.88
CA SER A 70 10.05 1.28 24.48
C SER A 70 9.41 -0.11 24.54
N VAL A 71 8.57 -0.31 25.56
CA VAL A 71 7.95 -1.60 25.84
C VAL A 71 6.45 -1.51 25.56
N PRO A 72 5.92 -2.34 24.64
CA PRO A 72 4.48 -2.46 24.42
C PRO A 72 3.84 -3.36 25.49
N LEU A 73 2.85 -2.85 26.21
CA LEU A 73 2.09 -3.56 27.24
C LEU A 73 0.60 -3.51 26.93
N SER A 74 -0.15 -4.50 27.40
CA SER A 74 -1.60 -4.54 27.28
C SER A 74 -2.24 -4.20 28.62
N VAL A 75 -3.20 -3.26 28.62
CA VAL A 75 -3.95 -2.90 29.82
C VAL A 75 -4.94 -4.02 30.15
N LEU A 76 -4.87 -4.54 31.38
CA LEU A 76 -5.66 -5.68 31.83
C LEU A 76 -6.82 -5.28 32.73
N THR A 77 -6.67 -4.21 33.51
CA THR A 77 -7.61 -3.77 34.54
C THR A 77 -8.33 -2.49 34.13
N GLN A 78 -9.39 -2.15 34.85
CA GLN A 78 -10.19 -0.93 34.63
C GLN A 78 -9.67 0.29 35.41
N SER A 79 -8.54 0.18 36.12
CA SER A 79 -8.06 1.24 37.03
C SER A 79 -7.70 2.54 36.33
N MET A 80 -7.45 2.51 35.03
CA MET A 80 -7.17 3.69 34.21
C MET A 80 -8.35 4.13 33.33
N GLU A 81 -9.57 3.65 33.58
CA GLU A 81 -10.74 4.20 32.88
C GLU A 81 -11.02 5.66 33.27
N PRO A 82 -11.50 6.51 32.34
CA PRO A 82 -11.77 6.23 30.93
C PRO A 82 -10.55 6.42 30.02
N THR A 83 -9.38 6.83 30.53
CA THR A 83 -8.24 7.23 29.69
C THR A 83 -7.57 6.04 28.99
N LEU A 84 -7.48 4.90 29.67
CA LEU A 84 -6.94 3.64 29.16
C LEU A 84 -7.86 2.48 29.53
N PRO A 85 -8.91 2.21 28.73
CA PRO A 85 -9.79 1.07 28.95
C PRO A 85 -9.04 -0.28 28.81
N PRO A 86 -9.53 -1.36 29.44
CA PRO A 86 -9.00 -2.71 29.26
C PRO A 86 -8.90 -3.10 27.79
N GLY A 87 -7.83 -3.82 27.43
CA GLY A 87 -7.55 -4.20 26.05
C GLY A 87 -6.90 -3.08 25.22
N THR A 88 -6.54 -1.96 25.83
CA THR A 88 -5.69 -0.93 25.19
C THR A 88 -4.25 -1.41 25.12
N LEU A 89 -3.60 -1.21 23.98
CA LEU A 89 -2.15 -1.32 23.86
C LEU A 89 -1.53 0.01 24.28
N VAL A 90 -0.61 -0.03 25.25
CA VAL A 90 0.19 1.12 25.65
C VAL A 90 1.64 0.89 25.26
N VAL A 91 2.29 1.93 24.75
CA VAL A 91 3.72 1.90 24.50
C VAL A 91 4.40 2.83 25.48
N VAL A 92 5.25 2.23 26.30
CA VAL A 92 5.91 2.87 27.43
C VAL A 92 7.35 3.14 27.06
N ARG A 93 7.77 4.40 27.07
CA ARG A 93 9.15 4.79 26.77
C ARG A 93 9.96 4.89 28.07
N PRO A 94 11.24 4.49 28.08
CA PRO A 94 12.13 4.77 29.21
C PRO A 94 12.11 6.26 29.52
N VAL A 95 12.01 6.59 30.81
CA VAL A 95 12.01 7.97 31.30
C VAL A 95 12.93 8.05 32.50
N ALA A 96 13.73 9.10 32.57
CA ALA A 96 14.55 9.35 33.74
C ALA A 96 13.63 9.77 34.91
N PRO A 97 13.83 9.26 36.14
CA PRO A 97 12.97 9.59 37.27
C PRO A 97 12.86 11.09 37.54
N GLU A 98 13.90 11.87 37.25
CA GLU A 98 13.95 13.33 37.32
C GLU A 98 12.92 14.01 36.39
N ASP A 99 12.69 13.43 35.21
CA ASP A 99 11.79 13.98 34.20
C ASP A 99 10.32 13.68 34.47
N VAL A 100 10.02 12.78 35.41
CA VAL A 100 8.66 12.43 35.80
C VAL A 100 8.00 13.58 36.55
N ARG A 101 6.79 13.94 36.10
CA ARG A 101 5.99 15.06 36.60
C ARG A 101 4.63 14.59 37.10
N ILE A 102 4.02 15.42 37.94
CA ILE A 102 2.63 15.25 38.35
C ILE A 102 1.75 15.30 37.09
N GLY A 103 0.84 14.33 36.96
CA GLY A 103 -0.03 14.15 35.81
C GLY A 103 0.46 13.11 34.79
N ASP A 104 1.73 12.71 34.83
CA ASP A 104 2.25 11.68 33.92
C ASP A 104 1.64 10.31 34.21
N VAL A 105 1.34 9.55 33.17
CA VAL A 105 0.97 8.13 33.28
C VAL A 105 2.25 7.32 33.16
N VAL A 106 2.60 6.60 34.22
CA VAL A 106 3.87 5.88 34.32
C VAL A 106 3.61 4.44 34.66
N THR A 107 4.37 3.56 34.02
CA THR A 107 4.43 2.15 34.38
C THR A 107 5.58 1.94 35.36
N TYR A 108 5.29 1.30 36.49
CA TYR A 108 6.26 1.01 37.54
C TYR A 108 6.10 -0.44 38.04
N GLN A 109 7.14 -0.96 38.67
CA GLN A 109 7.09 -2.27 39.34
C GLN A 109 6.46 -2.17 40.72
N LEU A 110 5.54 -3.07 41.04
CA LEU A 110 4.94 -3.13 42.38
C LEU A 110 6.00 -3.42 43.46
N GLU A 111 6.94 -4.31 43.14
CA GLU A 111 8.11 -4.58 43.96
C GLU A 111 9.39 -4.51 43.11
N SER A 112 10.41 -3.83 43.62
CA SER A 112 11.71 -3.70 42.95
C SER A 112 12.29 -5.05 42.57
N GLY A 113 12.55 -5.25 41.28
CA GLY A 113 13.14 -6.48 40.73
C GLY A 113 12.14 -7.55 40.29
N ARG A 114 10.83 -7.39 40.55
CA ARG A 114 9.80 -8.34 40.11
C ARG A 114 9.18 -7.98 38.76
N PRO A 115 8.81 -8.96 37.91
CA PRO A 115 8.29 -8.68 36.56
C PRO A 115 6.92 -7.97 36.56
N GLU A 116 6.19 -8.00 37.68
CA GLU A 116 4.87 -7.40 37.81
C GLU A 116 4.93 -5.88 37.74
N VAL A 117 4.08 -5.31 36.90
CA VAL A 117 4.02 -3.87 36.65
C VAL A 117 2.60 -3.35 36.71
N VAL A 118 2.47 -2.11 37.16
CA VAL A 118 1.21 -1.36 37.21
C VAL A 118 1.41 -0.04 36.47
N THR A 119 0.37 0.45 35.81
CA THR A 119 0.39 1.72 35.07
C THR A 119 -0.65 2.66 35.66
N HIS A 120 -0.22 3.72 36.33
CA HIS A 120 -1.09 4.70 36.97
C HIS A 120 -0.57 6.13 36.78
N ARG A 121 -1.38 7.11 37.19
CA ARG A 121 -1.03 8.53 37.08
C ARG A 121 -0.31 9.02 38.33
N VAL A 122 0.77 9.78 38.14
CA VAL A 122 1.46 10.47 39.23
C VAL A 122 0.56 11.58 39.75
N VAL A 123 0.18 11.53 41.03
CA VAL A 123 -0.64 12.56 41.67
C VAL A 123 0.14 13.42 42.64
N ALA A 124 1.27 12.93 43.15
CA ALA A 124 2.17 13.72 43.97
C ALA A 124 3.61 13.20 43.86
N ILE A 125 4.55 14.09 44.15
CA ILE A 125 5.98 13.79 44.21
C ILE A 125 6.47 14.35 45.54
N ARG A 126 7.10 13.49 46.33
CA ARG A 126 7.57 13.79 47.69
C ARG A 126 9.05 13.49 47.80
N SER A 127 9.67 14.02 48.85
CA SER A 127 11.00 13.61 49.27
C SER A 127 10.87 12.88 50.60
N SER A 128 11.47 11.71 50.69
CA SER A 128 11.63 10.96 51.92
C SER A 128 12.66 11.65 52.84
N SER A 129 12.68 11.25 54.11
CA SER A 129 13.60 11.77 55.14
C SER A 129 15.09 11.61 54.80
N ASP A 130 15.43 10.62 53.96
CA ASP A 130 16.77 10.35 53.43
C ASP A 130 17.09 11.14 52.15
N GLY A 131 16.19 12.00 51.70
CA GLY A 131 16.30 12.77 50.45
C GLY A 131 15.84 12.01 49.20
N THR A 132 15.43 10.74 49.32
CA THR A 132 14.98 9.94 48.18
C THR A 132 13.66 10.48 47.63
N ARG A 133 13.60 10.74 46.32
CA ARG A 133 12.36 11.14 45.64
C ARG A 133 11.37 9.98 45.63
N GLN A 134 10.13 10.21 46.04
CA GLN A 134 9.05 9.24 46.03
C GLN A 134 7.88 9.74 45.19
N PHE A 135 7.24 8.82 44.47
CA PHE A 135 6.12 9.10 43.59
C PHE A 135 4.85 8.46 44.17
N VAL A 136 3.80 9.25 44.26
CA VAL A 136 2.48 8.76 44.68
C VAL A 136 1.64 8.60 43.42
N PHE A 137 1.12 7.40 43.24
CA PHE A 137 0.33 7.01 42.08
C PHE A 137 -1.15 6.83 42.44
N ARG A 138 -2.02 7.00 41.45
CA ARG A 138 -3.45 6.72 41.53
C ARG A 138 -3.94 6.30 40.15
N GLY A 139 -4.71 5.21 40.10
CA GLY A 139 -5.49 4.86 38.91
C GLY A 139 -6.58 5.91 38.66
N ASP A 140 -6.78 6.32 37.41
CA ASP A 140 -7.76 7.33 37.04
C ASP A 140 -9.20 6.99 37.50
N ALA A 141 -9.53 5.70 37.58
CA ALA A 141 -10.82 5.19 38.06
C ALA A 141 -10.84 4.85 39.57
N ASN A 142 -9.70 4.89 40.26
CA ASN A 142 -9.61 4.55 41.68
C ASN A 142 -9.99 5.76 42.55
N ASP A 143 -10.66 5.55 43.68
CA ASP A 143 -11.00 6.64 44.63
C ASP A 143 -9.82 7.06 45.52
N ALA A 144 -8.93 6.11 45.83
CA ALA A 144 -7.77 6.30 46.67
C ALA A 144 -6.47 6.25 45.88
N VAL A 145 -5.41 6.82 46.47
CA VAL A 145 -4.03 6.64 45.99
C VAL A 145 -3.56 5.21 46.25
N ASP A 146 -2.56 4.78 45.49
CA ASP A 146 -1.93 3.48 45.71
C ASP A 146 -1.25 3.44 47.08
N ALA A 147 -1.26 2.26 47.70
CA ALA A 147 -0.91 2.10 49.13
C ALA A 147 0.53 2.51 49.45
N GLU A 148 1.47 2.15 48.59
CA GLU A 148 2.90 2.38 48.81
C GLU A 148 3.45 3.44 47.84
N PRO A 149 4.20 4.44 48.34
CA PRO A 149 4.97 5.33 47.48
C PRO A 149 6.01 4.55 46.66
N VAL A 150 6.17 4.95 45.42
CA VAL A 150 7.07 4.30 44.46
C VAL A 150 8.41 5.03 44.44
N ILE A 151 9.51 4.28 44.51
CA ILE A 151 10.87 4.84 44.43
C ILE A 151 11.39 4.87 42.97
N PRO A 152 12.43 5.66 42.66
CA PRO A 152 12.93 5.83 41.29
C PRO A 152 13.31 4.51 40.61
N ALA A 153 13.86 3.55 41.36
CA ALA A 153 14.28 2.24 40.84
C ALA A 153 13.12 1.37 40.33
N GLN A 154 11.89 1.63 40.77
CA GLN A 154 10.70 0.92 40.34
C GLN A 154 10.13 1.46 39.03
N ILE A 155 10.49 2.68 38.62
CA ILE A 155 10.00 3.29 37.37
C ILE A 155 10.52 2.48 36.19
N ARG A 156 9.62 2.10 35.27
CA ARG A 156 9.94 1.40 34.03
C ARG A 156 9.90 2.33 32.83
N GLY A 157 8.98 3.29 32.86
CA GLY A 157 8.84 4.27 31.80
C GLY A 157 7.53 5.03 31.86
N ALA A 158 7.43 6.08 31.07
CA ALA A 158 6.21 6.86 30.91
C ALA A 158 5.43 6.43 29.66
N LEU A 159 4.11 6.57 29.70
CA LEU A 159 3.24 6.37 28.54
C LEU A 159 3.67 7.33 27.43
N TRP A 160 3.94 6.78 26.24
CA TRP A 160 4.26 7.56 25.06
C TRP A 160 3.04 7.72 24.15
N TYR A 161 2.38 6.60 23.83
CA TYR A 161 1.12 6.58 23.10
C TYR A 161 0.31 5.34 23.46
N SER A 162 -0.99 5.41 23.21
CA SER A 162 -1.93 4.32 23.43
C SER A 162 -2.79 4.08 22.19
N LEU A 163 -3.16 2.83 21.98
CA LEU A 163 -4.01 2.38 20.89
C LEU A 163 -5.11 1.49 21.49
N PRO A 164 -6.31 2.05 21.74
CA PRO A 164 -7.45 1.29 22.23
C PRO A 164 -7.74 0.08 21.34
N TRP A 165 -8.22 -1.01 21.95
CA TRP A 165 -8.58 -2.27 21.28
C TRP A 165 -7.43 -3.06 20.63
N LEU A 166 -6.20 -2.53 20.57
CA LEU A 166 -5.03 -3.23 20.02
C LEU A 166 -4.22 -4.03 21.06
N GLY A 167 -4.67 -4.11 22.31
CA GLY A 167 -4.02 -4.91 23.36
C GLY A 167 -4.00 -6.40 23.04
N THR A 168 -5.01 -6.91 22.32
CA THR A 168 -5.05 -8.31 21.84
C THR A 168 -4.02 -8.55 20.73
N VAL A 169 -3.77 -7.55 19.87
CA VAL A 169 -2.76 -7.64 18.81
C VAL A 169 -1.37 -7.79 19.43
N ASN A 170 -1.09 -7.08 20.52
CA ASN A 170 0.18 -7.21 21.24
C ASN A 170 0.45 -8.65 21.72
N GLN A 171 -0.56 -9.35 22.26
CA GLN A 171 -0.39 -10.74 22.69
C GLN A 171 -0.04 -11.68 21.52
N VAL A 172 -0.59 -11.43 20.33
CA VAL A 172 -0.26 -12.20 19.12
C VAL A 172 1.15 -11.84 18.62
N VAL A 173 1.50 -10.56 18.64
CA VAL A 173 2.74 -10.02 18.08
C VAL A 173 3.94 -10.24 18.98
N ASN A 174 3.83 -10.08 20.29
CA ASN A 174 4.95 -10.22 21.23
C ASN A 174 4.86 -11.48 22.09
N GLY A 175 3.76 -12.23 22.01
CA GLY A 175 3.61 -13.56 22.62
C GLY A 175 4.24 -14.66 21.77
N SER A 176 3.45 -15.67 21.40
CA SER A 176 3.98 -16.93 20.84
C SER A 176 4.65 -16.82 19.46
N ARG A 177 4.53 -15.70 18.74
CA ARG A 177 5.00 -15.58 17.34
C ARG A 177 5.62 -14.21 17.00
N PRO A 178 6.70 -13.79 17.67
CA PRO A 178 7.31 -12.46 17.51
C PRO A 178 7.96 -12.20 16.15
N TRP A 179 8.18 -13.25 15.37
CA TRP A 179 8.74 -13.18 14.03
C TRP A 179 7.70 -12.88 12.93
N LEU A 180 6.41 -13.09 13.19
CA LEU A 180 5.38 -13.00 12.14
C LEU A 180 5.25 -11.59 11.57
N LEU A 181 5.15 -10.58 12.45
CA LEU A 181 4.93 -9.21 12.01
C LEU A 181 6.11 -8.61 11.22
N PRO A 182 7.38 -8.73 11.64
CA PRO A 182 8.50 -8.23 10.83
C PRO A 182 8.68 -8.99 9.52
N VAL A 183 8.44 -10.31 9.50
CA VAL A 183 8.48 -11.10 8.25
C VAL A 183 7.37 -10.66 7.30
N LEU A 184 6.15 -10.50 7.80
CA LEU A 184 5.02 -10.01 7.01
C LEU A 184 5.29 -8.60 6.48
N ALA A 185 5.80 -7.69 7.31
CA ALA A 185 6.19 -6.34 6.89
C ALA A 185 7.29 -6.36 5.81
N GLY A 186 8.31 -7.21 5.96
CA GLY A 186 9.36 -7.41 4.97
C GLY A 186 8.84 -7.93 3.63
N LEU A 187 7.94 -8.93 3.67
CA LEU A 187 7.27 -9.47 2.48
C LEU A 187 6.40 -8.42 1.77
N LEU A 188 5.69 -7.60 2.55
CA LEU A 188 4.86 -6.50 2.06
C LEU A 188 5.71 -5.40 1.39
N LEU A 189 6.84 -5.02 1.99
CA LEU A 189 7.80 -4.09 1.39
C LEU A 189 8.38 -4.64 0.09
N ALA A 190 8.79 -5.91 0.08
CA ALA A 190 9.30 -6.57 -1.12
C ALA A 190 8.23 -6.61 -2.23
N TYR A 191 6.98 -6.89 -1.89
CA TYR A 191 5.87 -6.83 -2.83
C TYR A 191 5.65 -5.43 -3.39
N GLY A 192 5.70 -4.38 -2.56
CA GLY A 192 5.62 -2.99 -2.99
C GLY A 192 6.72 -2.62 -3.99
N VAL A 193 7.96 -3.03 -3.72
CA VAL A 193 9.09 -2.84 -4.64
C VAL A 193 8.86 -3.56 -5.97
N VAL A 194 8.43 -4.82 -5.95
CA VAL A 194 8.12 -5.59 -7.17
C VAL A 194 7.01 -4.92 -7.99
N MET A 195 5.99 -4.36 -7.34
CA MET A 195 4.91 -3.65 -8.00
C MET A 195 5.38 -2.37 -8.70
N ILE A 196 6.20 -1.55 -8.03
CA ILE A 196 6.76 -0.33 -8.63
C ILE A 196 7.68 -0.68 -9.82
N VAL A 197 8.51 -1.72 -9.67
CA VAL A 197 9.41 -2.18 -10.74
C VAL A 197 8.63 -2.72 -11.93
N THR A 198 7.63 -3.58 -11.71
CA THR A 198 6.83 -4.15 -12.81
C THR A 198 5.93 -3.10 -13.49
N GLY A 199 5.41 -2.12 -12.74
CA GLY A 199 4.66 -0.97 -13.26
C GLY A 199 5.50 -0.04 -14.14
N THR A 200 6.71 0.31 -13.70
CA THR A 200 7.66 1.12 -14.49
C THR A 200 8.17 0.36 -15.72
N VAL A 201 8.56 -0.91 -15.57
CA VAL A 201 9.06 -1.74 -16.66
C VAL A 201 7.98 -2.00 -17.73
N SER A 202 6.72 -2.18 -17.35
CA SER A 202 5.62 -2.38 -18.30
C SER A 202 5.34 -1.12 -19.14
N THR A 203 5.48 0.06 -18.54
CA THR A 203 5.34 1.36 -19.21
C THR A 203 6.50 1.62 -20.18
N VAL A 204 7.73 1.31 -19.77
CA VAL A 204 8.94 1.44 -20.60
C VAL A 204 8.91 0.46 -21.78
N ARG A 205 8.51 -0.80 -21.57
CA ARG A 205 8.39 -1.81 -22.64
C ARG A 205 7.34 -1.42 -23.69
N ARG A 206 6.22 -0.80 -23.28
CA ARG A 206 5.21 -0.28 -24.22
C ARG A 206 5.75 0.85 -25.09
N ARG A 207 6.55 1.77 -24.52
CA ARG A 207 7.24 2.83 -25.30
C ARG A 207 8.21 2.22 -26.32
N ARG A 208 9.06 1.26 -25.92
CA ARG A 208 10.00 0.58 -26.84
C ARG A 208 9.31 -0.19 -27.97
N ARG A 209 8.19 -0.89 -27.69
CA ARG A 209 7.42 -1.59 -28.74
C ARG A 209 6.74 -0.64 -29.73
N ARG A 210 6.26 0.53 -29.26
CA ARG A 210 5.70 1.57 -30.14
C ARG A 210 6.77 2.20 -31.04
N ALA A 211 7.96 2.46 -30.51
CA ALA A 211 9.10 2.94 -31.30
C ALA A 211 9.47 1.96 -32.42
N ARG A 212 9.67 0.68 -32.10
CA ARG A 212 9.99 -0.37 -33.09
C ARG A 212 8.90 -0.60 -34.15
N ARG A 213 7.62 -0.40 -33.81
CA ARG A 213 6.52 -0.47 -34.79
C ARG A 213 6.51 0.74 -35.74
N ARG A 214 6.85 1.94 -35.26
CA ARG A 214 7.01 3.12 -36.12
C ARG A 214 8.15 2.93 -37.10
N GLU A 215 9.30 2.43 -36.64
CA GLU A 215 10.45 2.12 -37.51
C GLU A 215 10.11 1.09 -38.60
N ARG A 216 9.45 -0.02 -38.24
CA ARG A 216 9.04 -1.05 -39.23
C ARG A 216 7.95 -0.57 -40.21
N GLY A 217 7.08 0.34 -39.78
CA GLY A 217 6.05 0.94 -40.65
C GLY A 217 6.63 1.92 -41.67
N VAL A 218 7.68 2.67 -41.28
CA VAL A 218 8.41 3.59 -42.17
C VAL A 218 9.22 2.83 -43.22
N ASP A 219 9.77 1.67 -42.87
CA ASP A 219 10.56 0.84 -43.79
C ASP A 219 9.69 0.17 -44.88
N HIS A 220 8.45 -0.20 -44.56
CA HIS A 220 7.48 -0.69 -45.55
C HIS A 220 6.96 0.38 -46.50
N THR A 221 6.95 1.65 -46.10
CA THR A 221 6.55 2.76 -46.99
C THR A 221 7.69 3.18 -47.92
N ARG A 222 8.96 3.01 -47.52
CA ARG A 222 10.13 3.24 -48.39
C ARG A 222 10.37 2.13 -49.42
N ARG A 223 9.89 0.90 -49.17
CA ARG A 223 10.07 -0.25 -50.08
C ARG A 223 8.93 -0.47 -51.09
N ARG A 224 8.08 0.52 -51.37
CA ARG A 224 7.28 0.47 -52.62
C ARG A 224 8.21 0.88 -53.76
N PRO A 225 8.64 -0.06 -54.63
CA PRO A 225 9.48 0.29 -55.76
C PRO A 225 8.66 1.20 -56.68
N GLN A 226 9.33 2.18 -57.28
CA GLN A 226 8.85 2.94 -58.44
C GLN A 226 8.61 2.00 -59.64
N GLN A 227 7.58 1.15 -59.58
CA GLN A 227 7.07 0.39 -60.72
C GLN A 227 5.76 1.04 -61.16
N GLN A 228 5.84 2.27 -61.68
CA GLN A 228 4.80 2.88 -62.53
C GLN A 228 5.21 4.27 -63.02
N VAL A 229 6.31 4.38 -63.78
CA VAL A 229 6.44 5.46 -64.78
C VAL A 229 7.29 4.92 -65.91
N GLY A 230 6.71 4.71 -67.10
CA GLY A 230 7.51 4.35 -68.27
C GLY A 230 6.82 3.49 -69.34
N THR A 231 5.54 3.72 -69.65
CA THR A 231 4.99 3.30 -70.95
C THR A 231 4.16 4.44 -71.53
N ALA A 232 4.82 5.31 -72.31
CA ALA A 232 4.15 6.22 -73.23
C ALA A 232 5.06 6.51 -74.44
N SER A 233 4.63 5.98 -75.60
CA SER A 233 4.67 6.56 -76.95
C SER A 233 5.98 6.98 -77.64
N HIS A 234 6.29 6.30 -78.75
CA HIS A 234 6.49 6.83 -80.12
C HIS A 234 6.91 5.63 -81.02
N VAL A 235 6.14 5.15 -82.00
CA VAL A 235 5.79 5.72 -83.33
C VAL A 235 7.02 6.32 -84.04
N GLY A 236 7.46 5.62 -85.09
CA GLY A 236 8.59 5.99 -85.95
C GLY A 236 9.31 4.74 -86.45
#